data_AF-A0A1S3JKZ3-F1
#
_entry.id   AF-A0A1S3JKZ3-F1
#
_cell.length_a   1.000
_cell.length_b   1.000
_cell.length_c   1.000
_cell.angle_alpha   90.00
_cell.angle_beta   90.00
_cell.angle_gamma   90.00
#
_symmetry.space_group_name_H-M   'P 1'
#
loop_
_entity.id
_entity.type
_entity.pdbx_description
1 polymer ?
#
loop_
_entity_poly.entity_id
_entity_poly.type
_entity_poly.pdbx_seq_one_letter_code
_entity_poly.pdbx_strand_id
1 'polypeptide(L)'
;MLSLCVVYMVVISAGAVQSFTFSAGKGDGSQHSDYPVNETNIDNLPKFWTRKMRSFFNLLDDDLDGVLTQHEFLDTIPNRMDQYFSRNEASVFKAIWHSTWDFFFVTREKNDNLTVEDVIKMQSRYLTVPHFPEHGEAWFQEVFKLVLSHGNQLIDLSDYTAFLQSFGVDPETAPKSFNIFDIDDDGYLDEKEYVKNGLGYFADAKQSSGRYLWGSFPPKKVA
;
A
#
# COMPACT_ATOMS: atom_id res chain seq x y z
N MET A 1 4.45 13.32 -32.41
CA MET A 1 3.15 13.91 -32.02
C MET A 1 2.98 13.69 -30.53
N LEU A 2 2.84 14.79 -29.78
CA LEU A 2 2.71 14.80 -28.33
C LEU A 2 1.39 14.15 -27.92
N SER A 3 1.44 13.11 -27.09
CA SER A 3 0.25 12.53 -26.46
C SER A 3 0.01 13.25 -25.13
N LEU A 4 -1.03 14.07 -25.09
CA LEU A 4 -1.49 14.79 -23.91
C LEU A 4 -2.17 13.79 -22.94
N CYS A 5 -1.58 13.59 -21.75
CA CYS A 5 -2.30 13.02 -20.61
C CYS A 5 -3.23 14.09 -20.05
N VAL A 6 -4.55 13.86 -20.15
CA VAL A 6 -5.56 14.71 -19.52
C VAL A 6 -5.93 14.09 -18.18
N VAL A 7 -5.46 14.71 -17.10
CA VAL A 7 -5.98 14.50 -15.75
C VAL A 7 -7.36 15.17 -15.69
N TYR A 8 -8.42 14.38 -15.55
CA TYR A 8 -9.75 14.94 -15.26
C TYR A 8 -9.85 15.26 -13.77
N MET A 9 -9.64 16.53 -13.40
CA MET A 9 -10.16 17.08 -12.15
C MET A 9 -11.67 17.34 -12.34
N VAL A 10 -12.51 16.58 -11.63
CA VAL A 10 -13.91 16.95 -11.43
C VAL A 10 -14.05 17.46 -10.01
N VAL A 11 -14.06 18.79 -9.86
CA VAL A 11 -14.45 19.47 -8.63
C VAL A 11 -15.97 19.58 -8.64
N ILE A 12 -16.67 18.86 -7.76
CA ILE A 12 -18.07 19.17 -7.43
C ILE A 12 -18.24 19.18 -5.90
N SER A 13 -18.83 20.26 -5.44
CA SER A 13 -19.18 20.62 -4.07
C SER A 13 -19.93 19.54 -3.27
N ALA A 14 -19.55 19.43 -2.00
CA ALA A 14 -20.33 18.98 -0.84
C ALA A 14 -21.19 17.71 -1.01
N GLY A 15 -20.68 16.58 -0.48
CA GLY A 15 -21.54 15.54 0.09
C GLY A 15 -21.65 14.21 -0.66
N ALA A 16 -20.79 13.89 -1.63
CA ALA A 16 -20.77 12.58 -2.28
C ALA A 16 -19.42 11.89 -2.07
N VAL A 17 -19.42 10.75 -1.37
CA VAL A 17 -18.29 9.81 -1.38
C VAL A 17 -18.24 9.25 -2.79
N GLN A 18 -17.25 9.71 -3.56
CA GLN A 18 -17.01 9.24 -4.91
C GLN A 18 -16.53 7.78 -4.83
N SER A 19 -17.17 6.89 -5.58
CA SER A 19 -16.66 5.53 -5.78
C SER A 19 -15.30 5.64 -6.50
N PHE A 20 -14.22 5.48 -5.75
CA PHE A 20 -12.87 5.36 -6.30
C PHE A 20 -12.72 3.99 -6.93
N THR A 21 -12.88 3.91 -8.24
CA THR A 21 -12.40 2.77 -9.02
C THR A 21 -10.98 3.09 -9.46
N PHE A 22 -10.02 2.22 -9.12
CA PHE A 22 -8.75 2.15 -9.81
C PHE A 22 -9.02 1.90 -11.29
N SER A 23 -9.12 2.96 -12.09
CA SER A 23 -9.08 2.84 -13.53
C SER A 23 -7.62 2.66 -13.89
N ALA A 24 -7.17 1.40 -13.96
CA ALA A 24 -6.11 1.06 -14.89
C ALA A 24 -6.47 1.76 -16.22
N GLY A 25 -5.62 2.69 -16.67
CA GLY A 25 -6.00 3.72 -17.62
C GLY A 25 -6.65 3.13 -18.87
N LYS A 26 -7.88 3.55 -19.20
CA LYS A 26 -8.65 3.23 -20.42
C LYS A 26 -8.11 2.05 -21.27
N GLY A 27 -8.03 0.87 -20.66
CA GLY A 27 -8.28 -0.39 -21.34
C GLY A 27 -9.78 -0.64 -21.23
N ASP A 28 -10.38 -1.28 -22.22
CA ASP A 28 -11.76 -1.74 -22.13
C ASP A 28 -12.04 -2.47 -20.80
N GLY A 29 -13.30 -2.47 -20.36
CA GLY A 29 -13.72 -2.99 -19.06
C GLY A 29 -13.61 -4.51 -18.89
N SER A 30 -12.42 -5.10 -19.10
CA SER A 30 -12.14 -6.54 -18.99
C SER A 30 -10.91 -6.91 -18.12
N GLN A 31 -10.10 -5.95 -17.65
CA GLN A 31 -8.72 -6.26 -17.21
C GLN A 31 -8.51 -6.58 -15.71
N HIS A 32 -9.54 -7.01 -14.97
CA HIS A 32 -9.30 -7.47 -13.60
C HIS A 32 -8.65 -8.89 -13.55
N SER A 33 -8.72 -9.65 -14.67
CA SER A 33 -8.35 -11.08 -14.74
C SER A 33 -7.02 -11.41 -15.42
N ASP A 34 -6.25 -10.41 -15.85
CA ASP A 34 -5.16 -10.58 -16.82
C ASP A 34 -3.75 -10.64 -16.22
N TYR A 35 -3.61 -10.45 -14.91
CA TYR A 35 -2.37 -10.69 -14.19
C TYR A 35 -2.44 -12.02 -13.45
N PRO A 36 -2.18 -13.16 -14.12
CA PRO A 36 -2.24 -14.45 -13.45
C PRO A 36 -1.28 -14.46 -12.26
N VAL A 37 -1.78 -14.98 -11.13
CA VAL A 37 -0.88 -15.43 -10.07
C VAL A 37 -0.19 -16.66 -10.64
N ASN A 38 1.03 -16.48 -11.13
CA ASN A 38 1.82 -17.61 -11.60
C ASN A 38 1.95 -18.63 -10.46
N GLU A 39 2.03 -19.93 -10.80
CA GLU A 39 2.40 -20.99 -9.87
C GLU A 39 3.89 -20.90 -9.47
N THR A 40 4.35 -19.68 -9.17
CA THR A 40 5.72 -19.42 -8.77
C THR A 40 6.00 -20.21 -7.51
N ASN A 41 6.94 -21.14 -7.61
CA ASN A 41 7.47 -21.81 -6.42
C ASN A 41 8.15 -20.75 -5.55
N ILE A 42 7.60 -20.54 -4.35
CA ILE A 42 8.08 -19.55 -3.37
C ILE A 42 9.56 -19.77 -3.00
N ASP A 43 10.07 -21.00 -3.12
CA ASP A 43 11.46 -21.33 -2.82
C ASP A 43 12.45 -20.73 -3.82
N ASN A 44 11.97 -20.41 -5.03
CA ASN A 44 12.76 -19.77 -6.08
C ASN A 44 12.75 -18.22 -5.97
N LEU A 45 11.93 -17.66 -5.09
CA LEU A 45 11.86 -16.21 -4.90
C LEU A 45 13.06 -15.69 -4.09
N PRO A 46 13.49 -14.43 -4.29
CA PRO A 46 14.61 -13.87 -3.55
C PRO A 46 14.36 -13.88 -2.04
N LYS A 47 15.24 -14.54 -1.28
CA LYS A 47 15.08 -14.74 0.18
C LYS A 47 14.78 -13.46 0.97
N PHE A 48 15.46 -12.36 0.62
CA PHE A 48 15.24 -11.09 1.31
C PHE A 48 13.86 -10.50 1.00
N TRP A 49 13.41 -10.60 -0.25
CA TRP A 49 12.08 -10.16 -0.66
C TRP A 49 10.99 -10.99 0.01
N THR A 50 11.14 -12.32 0.05
CA THR A 50 10.20 -13.21 0.76
C THR A 50 10.10 -12.84 2.24
N ARG A 51 11.21 -12.44 2.87
CA ARG A 51 11.19 -11.92 4.25
C ARG A 51 10.38 -10.63 4.40
N LYS A 52 10.45 -9.71 3.42
CA LYS A 52 9.59 -8.50 3.40
C LYS A 52 8.12 -8.90 3.33
N MET A 53 7.77 -9.82 2.43
CA MET A 53 6.36 -10.24 2.29
C MET A 53 5.83 -10.96 3.53
N ARG A 54 6.63 -11.80 4.20
CA ARG A 54 6.24 -12.39 5.50
C ARG A 54 6.04 -11.31 6.57
N SER A 55 6.90 -10.30 6.60
CA SER A 55 6.78 -9.19 7.55
C SER A 55 5.53 -8.34 7.28
N PHE A 56 5.18 -8.16 6.00
CA PHE A 56 3.96 -7.49 5.58
C PHE A 56 2.71 -8.30 5.90
N PHE A 57 2.74 -9.62 5.70
CA PHE A 57 1.66 -10.50 6.11
C PHE A 57 1.37 -10.37 7.61
N ASN A 58 2.39 -10.50 8.46
CA ASN A 58 2.24 -10.35 9.91
C ASN A 58 1.78 -8.94 10.33
N LEU A 59 1.99 -7.93 9.48
CA LEU A 59 1.44 -6.60 9.72
C LEU A 59 -0.08 -6.59 9.53
N LEU A 60 -0.57 -7.30 8.51
CA LEU A 60 -1.99 -7.36 8.14
C LEU A 60 -2.80 -8.38 8.96
N ASP A 61 -2.20 -9.52 9.28
CA ASP A 61 -2.72 -10.55 10.20
C ASP A 61 -2.75 -9.94 11.61
N ASP A 62 -3.95 -9.55 12.05
CA ASP A 62 -4.14 -8.72 13.23
C ASP A 62 -4.13 -9.54 14.51
N ASP A 63 -4.79 -10.70 14.47
CA ASP A 63 -4.87 -11.62 15.62
C ASP A 63 -3.73 -12.66 15.66
N LEU A 64 -2.88 -12.69 14.62
CA LEU A 64 -1.70 -13.55 14.49
C LEU A 64 -2.04 -15.04 14.41
N ASP A 65 -3.21 -15.38 13.85
CA ASP A 65 -3.64 -16.78 13.66
C ASP A 65 -3.01 -17.44 12.41
N GLY A 66 -2.31 -16.67 11.58
CA GLY A 66 -1.65 -17.14 10.37
C GLY A 66 -2.54 -17.10 9.12
N VAL A 67 -3.72 -16.47 9.19
CA VAL A 67 -4.68 -16.32 8.10
C VAL A 67 -5.08 -14.85 7.99
N LEU A 68 -4.79 -14.22 6.86
CA LEU A 68 -5.32 -12.89 6.55
C LEU A 68 -6.74 -13.01 5.98
N THR A 69 -7.71 -12.51 6.72
CA THR A 69 -9.12 -12.48 6.33
C THR A 69 -9.52 -11.17 5.67
N GLN A 70 -10.61 -11.20 4.90
CA GLN A 70 -11.27 -9.96 4.43
C GLN A 70 -11.65 -9.02 5.58
N HIS A 71 -12.07 -9.56 6.72
CA HIS A 71 -12.50 -8.75 7.86
C HIS A 71 -11.34 -7.95 8.45
N GLU A 72 -10.18 -8.58 8.63
CA GLU A 72 -8.98 -7.87 9.12
C GLU A 72 -8.53 -6.80 8.13
N PHE A 73 -8.47 -7.17 6.86
CA PHE A 73 -8.00 -6.26 5.82
C PHE A 73 -8.99 -5.11 5.58
N LEU A 74 -10.28 -5.38 5.36
CA LEU A 74 -11.27 -4.38 4.93
C LEU A 74 -11.93 -3.61 6.07
N ASP A 75 -12.02 -4.21 7.27
CA ASP A 75 -12.68 -3.56 8.40
C ASP A 75 -11.68 -3.14 9.47
N THR A 76 -10.86 -4.06 9.98
CA THR A 76 -10.04 -3.81 11.17
C THR A 76 -9.00 -2.71 10.95
N ILE A 77 -8.19 -2.82 9.88
CA ILE A 77 -7.17 -1.80 9.56
C ILE A 77 -7.81 -0.45 9.21
N PRO A 78 -8.78 -0.37 8.27
CA PRO A 78 -9.35 0.93 7.90
C PRO A 78 -10.15 1.61 9.00
N ASN A 79 -10.74 0.87 9.94
CA ASN A 79 -11.44 1.46 11.09
C ASN A 79 -10.48 2.12 12.09
N ARG A 80 -9.19 1.75 12.12
CA ARG A 80 -8.19 2.46 12.93
C ARG A 80 -7.90 3.86 12.39
N MET A 81 -8.08 4.08 11.08
CA MET A 81 -7.90 5.42 10.47
C MET A 81 -8.81 6.47 11.09
N ASP A 82 -10.01 6.08 11.55
CA ASP A 82 -10.97 7.01 12.18
C ASP A 82 -10.42 7.64 13.48
N GLN A 83 -9.32 7.12 14.04
CA GLN A 83 -8.64 7.66 15.24
C GLN A 83 -7.64 8.77 14.90
N TYR A 84 -7.12 8.79 13.67
CA TYR A 84 -5.99 9.64 13.28
C TYR A 84 -6.35 10.63 12.17
N PHE A 85 -7.38 10.34 11.38
CA PHE A 85 -7.80 11.12 10.23
C PHE A 85 -9.25 11.59 10.38
N SER A 86 -9.63 12.65 9.65
CA SER A 86 -11.03 13.09 9.60
C SER A 86 -11.91 12.03 8.96
N ARG A 87 -13.22 12.09 9.22
CA ARG A 87 -14.21 11.15 8.64
C ARG A 87 -14.14 11.09 7.11
N ASN A 88 -13.87 12.22 6.45
CA ASN A 88 -13.79 12.26 4.99
C ASN A 88 -12.54 11.54 4.50
N GLU A 89 -11.38 11.80 5.10
CA GLU A 89 -10.11 11.14 4.76
C GLU A 89 -10.18 9.64 5.04
N ALA A 90 -10.70 9.23 6.20
CA ALA A 90 -10.90 7.83 6.53
C ALA A 90 -11.85 7.12 5.56
N SER A 91 -12.90 7.81 5.07
CA SER A 91 -13.80 7.26 4.04
C SER A 91 -13.10 7.08 2.68
N VAL A 92 -12.22 8.00 2.29
CA VAL A 92 -11.42 7.86 1.06
C VAL A 92 -10.43 6.70 1.22
N PHE A 93 -9.82 6.57 2.40
CA PHE A 93 -8.92 5.46 2.68
C PHE A 93 -9.63 4.12 2.54
N LYS A 94 -10.80 3.97 3.17
CA LYS A 94 -11.63 2.76 3.05
C LYS A 94 -11.89 2.40 1.59
N ALA A 95 -12.21 3.37 0.73
CA ALA A 95 -12.42 3.13 -0.70
C ALA A 95 -11.15 2.65 -1.43
N ILE A 96 -9.99 3.29 -1.19
CA ILE A 96 -8.70 2.86 -1.73
C ILE A 96 -8.35 1.44 -1.24
N TRP A 97 -8.59 1.18 0.04
CA TRP A 97 -8.29 -0.09 0.70
C TRP A 97 -9.14 -1.25 0.15
N HIS A 98 -10.44 -1.02 -0.08
CA HIS A 98 -11.29 -1.96 -0.79
C HIS A 98 -10.75 -2.27 -2.20
N SER A 99 -10.40 -1.24 -2.97
CA SER A 99 -9.79 -1.45 -4.29
C SER A 99 -8.44 -2.18 -4.22
N THR A 100 -7.72 -2.06 -3.10
CA THR A 100 -6.44 -2.75 -2.86
C THR A 100 -6.66 -4.24 -2.69
N TRP A 101 -7.67 -4.62 -1.91
CA TRP A 101 -8.06 -6.03 -1.75
C TRP A 101 -8.41 -6.64 -3.10
N ASP A 102 -9.31 -5.98 -3.83
CA ASP A 102 -9.77 -6.45 -5.12
C ASP A 102 -8.59 -6.64 -6.07
N PHE A 103 -7.76 -5.60 -6.28
CA PHE A 103 -6.67 -5.65 -7.25
C PHE A 103 -5.49 -6.56 -6.85
N PHE A 104 -5.03 -6.48 -5.61
CA PHE A 104 -3.79 -7.13 -5.19
C PHE A 104 -4.00 -8.51 -4.54
N PHE A 105 -5.19 -8.80 -4.02
CA PHE A 105 -5.43 -10.01 -3.22
C PHE A 105 -6.51 -10.94 -3.80
N VAL A 106 -7.34 -10.51 -4.76
CA VAL A 106 -8.32 -11.42 -5.37
C VAL A 106 -7.69 -12.30 -6.44
N THR A 107 -7.88 -13.61 -6.31
CA THR A 107 -7.60 -14.64 -7.32
C THR A 107 -8.86 -15.04 -8.10
N ARG A 108 -8.68 -15.76 -9.22
CA ARG A 108 -9.80 -16.33 -9.98
C ARG A 108 -10.67 -17.28 -9.15
N GLU A 109 -10.04 -18.01 -8.23
CA GLU A 109 -10.72 -18.76 -7.19
C GLU A 109 -10.88 -17.82 -6.00
N LYS A 110 -12.10 -17.40 -5.69
CA LYS A 110 -12.36 -16.55 -4.51
C LYS A 110 -11.95 -17.33 -3.27
N ASN A 111 -10.90 -16.88 -2.60
CA ASN A 111 -10.51 -17.35 -1.29
C ASN A 111 -10.47 -16.13 -0.36
N ASP A 112 -11.35 -16.13 0.64
CA ASP A 112 -11.48 -15.02 1.59
C ASP A 112 -10.51 -15.14 2.77
N ASN A 113 -9.75 -16.25 2.84
CA ASN A 113 -8.80 -16.59 3.88
C ASN A 113 -7.42 -16.86 3.27
N LEU A 114 -6.51 -15.89 3.37
CA LEU A 114 -5.21 -15.95 2.70
C LEU A 114 -4.12 -16.39 3.66
N THR A 115 -3.38 -17.43 3.30
CA THR A 115 -2.16 -17.79 4.03
C THR A 115 -1.02 -16.85 3.66
N VAL A 116 0.07 -16.87 4.45
CA VAL A 116 1.29 -16.13 4.10
C VAL A 116 1.86 -16.56 2.75
N GLU A 117 1.75 -17.83 2.38
CA GLU A 117 2.15 -18.34 1.07
C GLU A 117 1.29 -17.77 -0.07
N ASP A 118 -0.01 -17.60 0.13
CA ASP A 118 -0.90 -16.99 -0.86
C ASP A 118 -0.54 -15.53 -1.09
N VAL A 119 -0.33 -14.77 -0.02
CA VAL A 119 0.11 -13.36 -0.10
C VAL A 119 1.45 -13.26 -0.80
N ILE A 120 2.43 -14.12 -0.48
CA ILE A 120 3.73 -14.15 -1.17
C ILE A 120 3.55 -14.39 -2.67
N LYS A 121 2.72 -15.35 -3.08
CA LYS A 121 2.46 -15.64 -4.49
C LYS A 121 1.81 -14.46 -5.21
N MET A 122 0.78 -13.87 -4.61
CA MET A 122 0.09 -12.70 -5.16
C MET A 122 1.04 -11.51 -5.32
N GLN A 123 1.81 -11.19 -4.29
CA GLN A 123 2.76 -10.08 -4.34
C GLN A 123 3.96 -10.35 -5.24
N SER A 124 4.27 -11.62 -5.56
CA SER A 124 5.38 -11.96 -6.46
C SER A 124 5.24 -11.38 -7.86
N ARG A 125 4.02 -10.96 -8.25
CA ARG A 125 3.77 -10.24 -9.50
C ARG A 125 4.63 -8.98 -9.66
N TYR A 126 4.99 -8.29 -8.55
CA TYR A 126 5.95 -7.19 -8.58
C TYR A 126 7.32 -7.57 -9.17
N LEU A 127 7.71 -8.84 -9.07
CA LEU A 127 8.97 -9.36 -9.59
C LEU A 127 8.82 -10.08 -10.92
N THR A 128 7.68 -10.71 -11.17
CA THR A 128 7.52 -11.67 -12.26
C THR A 128 6.67 -11.17 -13.43
N VAL A 129 5.87 -10.13 -13.21
CA VAL A 129 4.93 -9.62 -14.22
C VAL A 129 5.42 -8.26 -14.71
N PRO A 130 5.72 -8.11 -16.03
CA PRO A 130 6.07 -6.83 -16.60
C PRO A 130 5.01 -5.77 -16.33
N HIS A 131 5.43 -4.53 -16.06
CA HIS A 131 4.56 -3.38 -15.78
C HIS A 131 3.69 -3.48 -14.52
N PHE A 132 3.69 -4.60 -13.78
CA PHE A 132 2.98 -4.68 -12.50
C PHE A 132 3.44 -3.62 -11.47
N PRO A 133 4.75 -3.29 -11.37
CA PRO A 133 5.21 -2.20 -10.51
C PRO A 133 4.55 -0.84 -10.79
N GLU A 134 4.10 -0.57 -12.02
CA GLU A 134 3.44 0.70 -12.38
C GLU A 134 2.07 0.84 -11.69
N HIS A 135 1.37 -0.28 -11.45
CA HIS A 135 0.14 -0.27 -10.65
C HIS A 135 0.41 0.02 -9.18
N GLY A 136 1.53 -0.50 -8.65
CA GLY A 136 1.98 -0.17 -7.31
C GLY A 136 2.37 1.29 -7.19
N GLU A 137 3.09 1.83 -8.17
CA GLU A 137 3.43 3.26 -8.25
C GLU A 137 2.17 4.13 -8.19
N ALA A 138 1.20 3.88 -9.08
CA ALA A 138 -0.08 4.59 -9.10
C ALA A 138 -0.83 4.49 -7.77
N TRP A 139 -0.82 3.31 -7.14
CA TRP A 139 -1.42 3.12 -5.83
C TRP A 139 -0.74 3.97 -4.74
N PHE A 140 0.60 3.98 -4.69
CA PHE A 140 1.34 4.79 -3.73
C PHE A 140 1.16 6.29 -3.93
N GLN A 141 0.95 6.75 -5.17
CA GLN A 141 0.61 8.15 -5.46
C GLN A 141 -0.76 8.54 -4.87
N GLU A 142 -1.76 7.65 -4.92
CA GLU A 142 -3.06 7.90 -4.30
C GLU A 142 -2.98 7.85 -2.77
N VAL A 143 -2.21 6.89 -2.22
CA VAL A 143 -1.98 6.83 -0.77
C VAL A 143 -1.22 8.06 -0.29
N PHE A 144 -0.23 8.55 -1.03
CA PHE A 144 0.49 9.78 -0.71
C PHE A 144 -0.48 10.95 -0.49
N LYS A 145 -1.38 11.18 -1.46
CA LYS A 145 -2.40 12.24 -1.37
C LYS A 145 -3.32 12.12 -0.16
N LEU A 146 -3.51 10.91 0.35
CA LEU A 146 -4.32 10.65 1.54
C LEU A 146 -3.55 10.84 2.84
N VAL A 147 -2.29 10.42 2.89
CA VAL A 147 -1.43 10.58 4.07
C VAL A 147 -1.17 12.06 4.35
N LEU A 148 -1.27 12.92 3.33
CA LEU A 148 -1.34 14.38 3.46
C LEU A 148 -2.61 14.80 4.25
N SER A 149 -2.59 14.67 5.57
CA SER A 149 -3.73 15.00 6.43
C SER A 149 -3.80 16.48 6.80
N HIS A 150 -2.70 17.22 6.58
CA HIS A 150 -2.54 18.60 7.06
C HIS A 150 -2.52 19.67 5.96
N GLY A 151 -2.88 19.32 4.71
CA GLY A 151 -3.09 20.28 3.63
C GLY A 151 -1.80 20.91 3.06
N ASN A 152 -0.64 20.44 3.51
CA ASN A 152 0.64 20.72 2.87
C ASN A 152 0.78 19.83 1.62
N GLN A 153 1.60 20.23 0.64
CA GLN A 153 1.88 19.41 -0.55
C GLN A 153 2.87 18.27 -0.28
N LEU A 154 3.32 18.12 0.98
CA LEU A 154 4.36 17.20 1.44
C LEU A 154 3.94 16.55 2.77
N ILE A 155 4.37 15.32 3.01
CA ILE A 155 4.08 14.54 4.23
C ILE A 155 5.07 14.94 5.31
N ASP A 156 4.60 15.40 6.48
CA ASP A 156 5.49 15.59 7.63
C ASP A 156 5.60 14.32 8.50
N LEU A 157 6.46 14.37 9.53
CA LEU A 157 6.65 13.22 10.43
C LEU A 157 5.35 12.84 11.17
N SER A 158 4.49 13.80 11.50
CA SER A 158 3.21 13.55 12.18
C SER A 158 2.26 12.79 11.27
N ASP A 159 2.10 13.24 10.02
CA ASP A 159 1.33 12.58 8.96
C ASP A 159 1.78 11.12 8.79
N TYR A 160 3.09 10.91 8.62
CA TYR A 160 3.66 9.58 8.43
C TYR A 160 3.50 8.68 9.67
N THR A 161 3.64 9.24 10.87
CA THR A 161 3.44 8.51 12.14
C THR A 161 1.97 8.08 12.29
N ALA A 162 1.02 8.98 12.03
CA ALA A 162 -0.41 8.69 12.05
C ALA A 162 -0.78 7.57 11.05
N PHE A 163 -0.18 7.61 9.85
CA PHE A 163 -0.33 6.53 8.88
C PHE A 163 0.21 5.20 9.42
N LEU A 164 1.41 5.14 10.00
CA LEU A 164 1.94 3.89 10.56
C LEU A 164 1.10 3.35 11.73
N GLN A 165 0.60 4.23 12.59
CA GLN A 165 -0.23 3.84 13.72
C GLN A 165 -1.57 3.22 13.32
N SER A 166 -2.13 3.59 12.17
CA SER A 166 -3.36 2.94 11.68
C SER A 166 -3.15 1.47 11.31
N PHE A 167 -1.91 1.06 11.01
CA PHE A 167 -1.50 -0.33 10.84
C PHE A 167 -1.08 -1.01 12.17
N GLY A 168 -1.25 -0.33 13.30
CA GLY A 168 -0.83 -0.80 14.62
C GLY A 168 0.68 -0.78 14.83
N VAL A 169 1.45 -0.10 13.97
CA VAL A 169 2.91 0.02 14.11
C VAL A 169 3.25 0.96 15.26
N ASP A 170 4.28 0.59 16.02
CA ASP A 170 4.83 1.39 17.10
C ASP A 170 5.33 2.75 16.59
N PRO A 171 4.75 3.88 17.05
CA PRO A 171 5.12 5.21 16.58
C PRO A 171 6.58 5.57 16.86
N GLU A 172 7.24 4.94 17.85
CA GLU A 172 8.66 5.19 18.14
C GLU A 172 9.58 4.78 16.97
N THR A 173 9.08 3.95 16.04
CA THR A 173 9.84 3.51 14.87
C THR A 173 9.73 4.44 13.67
N ALA A 174 8.72 5.33 13.65
CA ALA A 174 8.46 6.22 12.52
C ALA A 174 9.59 7.21 12.22
N PRO A 175 10.21 7.90 13.21
CA PRO A 175 11.24 8.91 12.93
C PRO A 175 12.46 8.33 12.20
N LYS A 176 12.83 7.10 12.54
CA LYS A 176 13.98 6.46 11.88
C LYS A 176 13.70 6.15 10.42
N SER A 177 12.49 5.71 10.08
CA SER A 177 12.10 5.44 8.70
C SER A 177 11.93 6.72 7.91
N PHE A 178 11.31 7.73 8.51
CA PHE A 178 11.13 9.05 7.93
C PHE A 178 12.46 9.66 7.50
N ASN A 179 13.45 9.70 8.41
CA ASN A 179 14.78 10.24 8.13
C ASN A 179 15.58 9.43 7.09
N ILE A 180 15.17 8.19 6.78
CA ILE A 180 15.79 7.40 5.69
C ILE A 180 15.16 7.76 4.34
N PHE A 181 13.92 8.26 4.36
CA PHE A 181 13.15 8.58 3.16
C PHE A 181 13.29 10.04 2.75
N ASP A 182 13.42 10.94 3.71
CA ASP A 182 13.75 12.36 3.56
C ASP A 182 15.23 12.46 3.16
N ILE A 183 15.49 12.53 1.85
CA ILE A 183 16.84 12.47 1.29
C ILE A 183 17.51 13.84 1.33
N ASP A 184 16.74 14.91 1.22
CA ASP A 184 17.25 16.28 1.25
C ASP A 184 17.21 16.95 2.63
N ASP A 185 16.73 16.23 3.66
CA ASP A 185 16.71 16.62 5.08
C ASP A 185 15.90 17.92 5.27
N ASP A 186 14.83 18.08 4.50
CA ASP A 186 13.96 19.27 4.54
C ASP A 186 12.85 19.15 5.61
N GLY A 187 12.72 17.97 6.23
CA GLY A 187 11.74 17.66 7.26
C GLY A 187 10.39 17.18 6.71
N TYR A 188 10.29 16.94 5.41
CA TYR A 188 9.10 16.47 4.72
C TYR A 188 9.44 15.30 3.77
N LEU A 189 8.43 14.55 3.36
CA LEU A 189 8.53 13.60 2.25
C LEU A 189 7.75 14.14 1.07
N ASP A 190 8.43 14.32 -0.05
CA ASP A 190 7.75 14.57 -1.33
C ASP A 190 7.16 13.27 -1.92
N GLU A 191 6.33 13.42 -2.96
CA GLU A 191 5.69 12.26 -3.61
C GLU A 191 6.73 11.27 -4.14
N LYS A 192 7.86 11.75 -4.67
CA LYS A 192 8.89 10.88 -5.27
C LYS A 192 9.58 10.06 -4.19
N GLU A 193 9.92 10.66 -3.06
CA GLU A 193 10.54 9.99 -1.92
C GLU A 193 9.63 8.92 -1.34
N TYR A 194 8.37 9.27 -1.10
CA TYR A 194 7.38 8.34 -0.57
C TYR A 194 7.12 7.19 -1.53
N VAL A 195 6.81 7.48 -2.80
CA VAL A 195 6.47 6.47 -3.82
C VAL A 195 7.67 5.57 -4.12
N LYS A 196 8.89 6.12 -4.22
CA LYS A 196 10.11 5.32 -4.43
C LYS A 196 10.32 4.30 -3.31
N ASN A 197 10.19 4.72 -2.06
CA ASN A 197 10.38 3.83 -0.92
C ASN A 197 9.23 2.83 -0.76
N GLY A 198 8.00 3.27 -1.00
CA GLY A 198 6.81 2.43 -1.09
C GLY A 198 6.98 1.29 -2.10
N LEU A 199 7.27 1.66 -3.35
CA LEU A 199 7.51 0.71 -4.42
C LEU A 199 8.72 -0.18 -4.13
N GLY A 200 9.80 0.37 -3.58
CA GLY A 200 10.99 -0.39 -3.19
C GLY A 200 10.69 -1.48 -2.15
N TYR A 201 9.72 -1.28 -1.25
CA TYR A 201 9.29 -2.34 -0.33
C TYR A 201 8.75 -3.56 -1.09
N PHE A 202 7.97 -3.37 -2.13
CA PHE A 202 7.33 -4.45 -2.89
C PHE A 202 8.12 -4.95 -4.10
N ALA A 203 8.96 -4.12 -4.73
CA ALA A 203 9.65 -4.45 -5.97
C ALA A 203 11.14 -4.82 -5.78
N ASP A 204 11.81 -4.34 -4.73
CA ASP A 204 13.25 -4.61 -4.61
C ASP A 204 13.52 -6.04 -4.13
N ALA A 205 14.17 -6.85 -4.97
CA ALA A 205 14.60 -8.20 -4.61
C ALA A 205 15.70 -8.22 -3.52
N LYS A 206 16.48 -7.13 -3.41
CA LYS A 206 17.63 -6.97 -2.51
C LYS A 206 17.32 -5.93 -1.42
N GLN A 207 18.28 -5.74 -0.52
CA GLN A 207 18.18 -4.71 0.52
C GLN A 207 18.16 -3.30 -0.10
N SER A 208 17.16 -2.51 0.28
CA SER A 208 17.01 -1.09 -0.06
C SER A 208 16.42 -0.32 1.12
N SER A 209 16.34 1.00 1.01
CA SER A 209 15.67 1.87 2.00
C SER A 209 14.20 1.50 2.17
N GLY A 210 13.52 1.11 1.09
CA GLY A 210 12.10 0.77 1.10
C GLY A 210 11.71 -0.29 2.14
N ARG A 211 12.63 -1.15 2.60
CA ARG A 211 12.37 -2.11 3.71
C ARG A 211 11.85 -1.48 5.00
N TYR A 212 12.03 -0.18 5.18
CA TYR A 212 11.60 0.59 6.35
C TYR A 212 10.24 1.27 6.17
N LEU A 213 9.49 0.94 5.11
CA LEU A 213 8.19 1.55 4.78
C LEU A 213 7.20 1.51 5.95
N TRP A 214 7.25 0.43 6.74
CA TRP A 214 6.37 0.18 7.87
C TRP A 214 7.09 0.37 9.22
N GLY A 215 7.95 1.39 9.31
CA GLY A 215 8.78 1.62 10.50
C GLY A 215 10.03 0.72 10.52
N SER A 216 10.26 0.03 11.64
CA SER A 216 11.38 -0.91 11.75
C SER A 216 11.26 -2.09 10.76
N PHE A 217 12.37 -2.80 10.53
CA PHE A 217 12.35 -4.06 9.77
C PHE A 217 12.86 -5.24 10.62
N PRO A 218 11.99 -6.21 11.00
CA PRO A 218 10.55 -6.27 10.72
C PRO A 218 9.74 -5.18 11.46
N PRO A 219 8.51 -4.88 11.01
CA PRO A 219 7.63 -3.93 11.69
C PRO A 219 7.36 -4.39 13.12
N LYS A 220 7.33 -3.42 14.05
CA LYS A 220 7.01 -3.67 15.46
C LYS A 220 5.58 -3.19 15.70
N LYS A 221 4.67 -4.10 16.05
CA LYS A 221 3.30 -3.74 16.49
C LYS A 221 3.31 -3.27 17.94
N VAL A 222 2.39 -2.37 18.29
CA VAL A 222 2.09 -2.04 19.68
C VAL A 222 1.49 -3.28 20.35
N ALA A 223 1.97 -3.62 21.55
CA ALA A 223 1.53 -4.80 22.32
C ALA A 223 0.17 -4.57 22.99
#